data_AF-A0A1Q8SMD7-F1
#
_entry.id   AF-A0A1Q8SMD7-F1
#
_cell.length_a   1.000
_cell.length_b   1.000
_cell.length_c   1.000
_cell.angle_alpha   90.00
_cell.angle_beta   90.00
_cell.angle_gamma   90.00
#
_symmetry.space_group_name_H-M   'P 1'
#
loop_
_entity.id
_entity.type
_entity.pdbx_description
1 polymer ?
#
loop_
_entity_poly.entity_id
_entity_poly.type
_entity_poly.pdbx_seq_one_letter_code
_entity_poly.pdbx_strand_id
1 'polypeptide(L)'
;GKGSLTFNADGSYSFAPGTDFDGLAAGESRDVTFSYTATDNDGGVSAPKTVTITVTGTNDAPVAVADTQTTGENSVLSGQVPAATDVDGTIAGYDLATDVGTGNGSLS
;
A
#
# COMPACT_ATOMS: atom_id res chain seq x y z
N GLY A 1 2.87 10.36 5.07
CA GLY A 1 3.37 10.76 6.40
C GLY A 1 4.66 10.02 6.71
N LYS A 2 5.01 9.82 7.98
CA LYS A 2 6.21 9.08 8.44
C LYS A 2 5.89 7.94 9.41
N GLY A 3 4.65 7.47 9.43
CA GLY A 3 4.13 6.58 10.46
C GLY A 3 3.92 7.29 11.80
N SER A 4 3.63 6.52 12.84
CA SER A 4 3.44 6.97 14.22
C SER A 4 4.42 6.27 15.15
N LEU A 5 5.12 7.05 15.98
CA LEU A 5 6.06 6.56 17.00
C LEU A 5 5.48 6.82 18.38
N THR A 6 5.42 5.77 19.21
CA THR A 6 5.22 5.90 20.66
C THR A 6 6.52 5.57 21.36
N PHE A 7 6.99 6.46 22.25
CA PHE A 7 8.22 6.28 23.03
C PHE A 7 7.91 6.45 24.51
N ASN A 8 8.37 5.52 25.34
CA ASN A 8 8.09 5.47 26.78
C ASN A 8 9.32 5.89 27.60
N ALA A 9 9.07 6.34 28.83
CA ALA A 9 10.13 6.77 29.75
C ALA A 9 11.09 5.64 30.16
N ASP A 10 10.67 4.38 30.05
CA ASP A 10 11.52 3.20 30.29
C ASP A 10 12.43 2.86 29.08
N GLY A 11 12.33 3.63 27.99
CA GLY A 11 13.10 3.46 26.77
C GLY A 11 12.49 2.50 25.75
N SER A 12 11.37 1.83 26.08
CA SER A 12 10.63 1.04 25.10
C SER A 12 9.94 1.96 24.07
N TYR A 13 9.83 1.49 22.83
CA TYR A 13 9.14 2.21 21.77
C TYR A 13 8.41 1.27 20.82
N SER A 14 7.36 1.79 20.19
CA SER A 14 6.66 1.13 19.09
C SER A 14 6.52 2.08 17.91
N PHE A 15 6.74 1.55 16.71
CA PHE A 15 6.58 2.29 15.46
C PHE A 15 5.51 1.60 14.61
N ALA A 16 4.49 2.35 14.24
CA ALA A 16 3.43 1.92 13.35
C ALA A 16 3.54 2.68 12.02
N PRO A 17 3.98 2.05 10.91
CA PRO A 17 4.11 2.72 9.62
C PRO A 17 2.76 3.22 9.07
N GLY A 18 1.65 2.54 9.37
CA GLY A 18 0.35 2.84 8.78
C GLY A 18 0.40 2.76 7.25
N THR A 19 -0.44 3.53 6.57
CA THR A 19 -0.49 3.61 5.09
C THR A 19 0.54 4.59 4.51
N ASP A 20 1.46 5.11 5.34
CA ASP A 20 2.39 6.15 4.92
C ASP A 20 3.50 5.63 3.98
N PHE A 21 3.64 4.31 3.89
CA PHE A 21 4.68 3.61 3.14
C PHE A 21 4.11 2.71 2.03
N ASP A 22 2.79 2.69 1.82
CA ASP A 22 2.12 1.86 0.79
C ASP A 22 2.57 2.20 -0.63
N GLY A 23 3.24 3.35 -0.85
CA GLY A 23 3.83 3.68 -2.14
C GLY A 23 5.24 3.11 -2.37
N LEU A 24 5.82 2.37 -1.42
CA LEU A 24 7.10 1.70 -1.60
C LEU A 24 6.87 0.37 -2.31
N ALA A 25 7.44 0.22 -3.50
CA ALA A 25 7.40 -1.06 -4.21
C ALA A 25 8.14 -2.17 -3.43
N ALA A 26 7.87 -3.42 -3.78
CA ALA A 26 8.54 -4.57 -3.17
C ALA A 26 10.08 -4.43 -3.18
N GLY A 27 10.67 -4.41 -1.98
CA GLY A 27 12.12 -4.30 -1.79
C GLY A 27 12.65 -2.86 -1.81
N GLU A 28 11.86 -1.87 -2.18
CA GLU A 28 12.20 -0.47 -1.95
C GLU A 28 12.19 -0.19 -0.44
N SER A 29 13.08 0.67 0.05
CA SER A 29 13.17 0.96 1.48
C SER A 29 13.30 2.44 1.76
N ARG A 30 12.73 2.87 2.89
CA ARG A 30 12.84 4.24 3.39
C ARG A 30 13.12 4.23 4.89
N ASP A 31 14.11 5.02 5.29
CA ASP A 31 14.47 5.18 6.69
C ASP A 31 13.61 6.23 7.40
N VAL A 32 13.28 5.92 8.66
CA VAL A 32 12.71 6.82 9.64
C VAL A 32 13.68 6.93 10.81
N THR A 33 14.01 8.15 11.20
CA THR A 33 14.92 8.38 12.33
C THR A 33 14.24 9.16 13.43
N PHE A 34 14.60 8.83 14.67
CA PHE A 34 14.27 9.64 15.84
C PHE A 34 15.46 9.67 16.80
N SER A 35 15.52 10.69 17.65
CA SER A 35 16.60 10.85 18.62
C SER A 35 16.06 10.78 20.05
N TYR A 36 16.87 10.25 20.96
CA TYR A 36 16.56 10.13 22.38
C TYR A 36 17.74 10.52 23.26
N THR A 37 17.47 10.81 24.52
CA THR A 37 18.44 11.03 25.61
C THR A 37 18.05 10.16 26.80
N ALA A 38 19.01 9.75 27.61
CA ALA A 38 18.75 9.09 28.89
C ALA A 38 19.07 10.03 30.06
N THR A 39 18.30 9.94 31.13
CA THR A 39 18.53 10.68 32.38
C THR A 39 18.75 9.69 33.52
N ASP A 40 19.81 9.86 34.30
CA ASP A 40 20.09 9.05 35.49
C ASP A 40 19.30 9.53 36.74
N ASN A 41 19.44 8.80 37.86
CA ASN A 41 18.76 9.11 39.12
C ASN A 41 19.26 10.40 39.79
N ASP A 42 20.39 10.96 39.34
CA ASP A 42 20.99 12.19 39.85
C ASP A 42 20.72 13.38 38.91
N GLY A 43 19.96 13.16 37.83
CA GLY A 43 19.56 14.19 36.86
C GLY A 43 20.57 14.43 35.73
N GLY A 44 21.63 13.62 35.63
CA GLY A 44 22.57 13.66 34.52
C GLY A 44 21.90 13.24 33.21
N VAL A 45 22.00 14.07 32.17
CA VAL A 45 21.40 13.80 30.84
C VAL A 45 22.49 13.44 29.83
N SER A 46 22.29 12.34 29.09
CA SER A 46 23.23 11.91 28.05
C SER A 46 23.25 12.87 26.85
N ALA A 47 24.31 12.81 26.03
CA ALA A 47 24.23 13.34 24.68
C ALA A 47 23.13 12.61 23.87
N PRO A 48 22.45 13.29 22.92
CA PRO A 48 21.45 12.64 22.08
C PRO A 48 22.03 11.47 21.27
N LYS A 49 21.23 10.42 21.10
CA LYS A 49 21.51 9.28 20.23
C LYS A 49 20.35 9.08 19.27
N THR A 50 20.65 8.59 18.07
CA THR A 50 19.68 8.40 16.99
C THR A 50 19.38 6.92 16.80
N VAL A 51 18.10 6.60 16.66
CA VAL A 51 17.60 5.31 16.19
C VAL A 51 17.18 5.47 14.74
N THR A 52 17.58 4.53 13.89
CA THR A 52 17.15 4.42 12.50
C THR A 52 16.28 3.18 12.35
N ILE A 53 15.08 3.35 11.81
CA ILE A 53 14.14 2.30 11.45
C ILE A 53 14.06 2.26 9.93
N THR A 54 14.43 1.14 9.32
CA THR A 54 14.26 0.93 7.88
C THR A 54 12.92 0.26 7.63
N VAL A 55 12.06 0.90 6.84
CA VAL A 55 10.80 0.33 6.37
C VAL A 55 11.02 -0.16 4.94
N THR A 56 10.77 -1.45 4.69
CA THR A 56 10.86 -2.05 3.35
C THR A 56 9.45 -2.30 2.83
N GLY A 57 9.19 -1.83 1.61
CA GLY A 57 7.93 -2.02 0.90
C GLY A 57 7.67 -3.46 0.50
N THR A 58 6.39 -3.78 0.37
CA THR A 58 5.86 -5.05 -0.13
C THR A 58 4.87 -4.76 -1.24
N ASN A 59 4.86 -5.58 -2.28
CA ASN A 59 3.94 -5.38 -3.41
C ASN A 59 2.47 -5.43 -2.97
N ASP A 60 1.72 -4.37 -3.24
CA ASP A 60 0.28 -4.35 -3.10
C ASP A 60 -0.42 -4.92 -4.34
N ALA A 61 -1.57 -5.57 -4.14
CA ALA A 61 -2.33 -6.14 -5.26
C ALA A 61 -3.15 -5.05 -5.95
N PRO A 62 -3.30 -5.10 -7.29
CA PRO A 62 -4.14 -4.14 -8.00
C PRO A 62 -5.63 -4.32 -7.62
N VAL A 63 -6.34 -3.20 -7.60
CA VAL A 63 -7.78 -3.11 -7.30
C VAL A 63 -8.54 -2.81 -8.59
N ALA A 64 -9.38 -3.75 -9.03
CA ALA A 64 -10.27 -3.56 -10.17
C ALA A 64 -11.57 -2.82 -9.79
N VAL A 65 -12.18 -2.16 -10.77
CA VAL A 65 -13.44 -1.41 -10.59
C VAL A 65 -14.53 -2.05 -11.45
N ALA A 66 -15.71 -2.24 -10.85
CA ALA A 66 -16.85 -2.81 -11.56
C ALA A 66 -17.39 -1.86 -12.64
N ASP A 67 -17.86 -2.44 -13.74
CA ASP A 67 -18.55 -1.73 -14.81
C ASP A 67 -19.96 -2.30 -15.00
N THR A 68 -20.86 -1.50 -15.52
CA THR A 68 -22.19 -1.94 -15.93
C THR A 68 -22.56 -1.25 -17.22
N GLN A 69 -22.91 -2.07 -18.21
CA GLN A 69 -23.24 -1.62 -19.55
C GLN A 69 -24.54 -2.27 -20.01
N THR A 70 -25.24 -1.59 -20.91
CA THR A 70 -26.44 -2.11 -21.56
C THR A 70 -26.32 -1.95 -23.06
N THR A 71 -26.87 -2.90 -23.81
CA THR A 71 -27.00 -2.82 -25.27
C THR A 71 -28.38 -3.29 -25.68
N GLY A 72 -28.82 -2.87 -26.87
CA GLY A 72 -30.04 -3.39 -27.46
C GLY A 72 -29.85 -4.82 -27.97
N GLU A 73 -30.97 -5.53 -28.15
CA GLU A 73 -30.93 -6.79 -28.89
C GLU A 73 -30.31 -6.57 -30.28
N ASN A 74 -29.53 -7.57 -30.73
CA ASN A 74 -28.82 -7.56 -32.00
C ASN A 74 -27.80 -6.42 -32.19
N SER A 75 -27.40 -5.75 -31.11
CA SER A 75 -26.40 -4.68 -31.13
C SER A 75 -25.08 -5.14 -30.49
N VAL A 76 -23.98 -5.02 -31.24
CA VAL A 76 -22.63 -5.29 -30.70
C VAL A 76 -22.28 -4.21 -29.69
N LEU A 77 -21.89 -4.62 -28.48
CA LEU A 77 -21.33 -3.74 -27.47
C LEU A 77 -19.80 -3.86 -27.49
N SER A 78 -19.13 -2.75 -27.74
CA SER A 78 -17.69 -2.62 -27.55
C SER A 78 -17.42 -1.68 -26.38
N GLY A 79 -16.48 -2.06 -25.52
CA GLY A 79 -16.11 -1.28 -24.34
C GLY A 79 -14.77 -1.70 -23.78
N GLN A 80 -14.32 -0.97 -22.77
CA GLN A 80 -13.18 -1.33 -21.95
C GLN A 80 -13.61 -1.25 -20.49
N VAL A 81 -13.10 -2.17 -19.67
CA VAL A 81 -13.29 -2.08 -18.22
C VAL A 81 -12.64 -0.79 -17.68
N PRO A 82 -13.16 -0.19 -16.60
CA PRO A 82 -12.51 0.91 -15.94
C PRO A 82 -11.09 0.55 -15.52
N ALA A 83 -10.20 1.55 -15.55
CA ALA A 83 -8.82 1.35 -15.15
C ALA A 83 -8.74 0.86 -13.69
N ALA A 84 -8.00 -0.22 -13.48
CA ALA A 84 -7.62 -0.66 -12.14
C ALA A 84 -6.56 0.29 -11.55
N THR A 85 -6.43 0.27 -10.23
CA THR A 85 -5.42 1.04 -9.49
C THR A 85 -4.47 0.12 -8.75
N ASP A 86 -3.22 0.53 -8.64
CA ASP A 86 -2.18 -0.13 -7.86
C ASP A 86 -1.41 0.97 -7.12
N VAL A 87 -1.14 0.79 -5.83
CA VAL A 87 -0.62 1.85 -4.95
C VAL A 87 0.89 2.00 -5.06
N ASP A 88 1.61 0.91 -5.34
CA ASP A 88 3.07 0.87 -5.50
C ASP A 88 3.53 0.26 -6.84
N GLY A 89 2.59 -0.22 -7.66
CA GLY A 89 2.88 -0.89 -8.91
C GLY A 89 2.20 -0.30 -10.15
N THR A 90 2.17 -1.12 -11.20
CA THR A 90 1.50 -0.82 -12.47
C THR A 90 0.66 -2.01 -12.90
N ILE A 91 -0.48 -1.74 -13.54
CA ILE A 91 -1.34 -2.80 -14.06
C ILE A 91 -0.70 -3.47 -15.27
N ALA A 92 -0.33 -4.75 -15.12
CA ALA A 92 0.32 -5.53 -16.18
C ALA A 92 -0.67 -6.04 -17.24
N GLY A 93 -1.94 -6.24 -16.88
CA GLY A 93 -2.95 -6.78 -17.78
C GLY A 93 -4.30 -6.95 -17.11
N TYR A 94 -5.27 -7.40 -17.92
CA TYR A 94 -6.62 -7.73 -17.50
C TYR A 94 -6.96 -9.10 -18.08
N ASP A 95 -7.53 -9.98 -17.25
CA ASP A 95 -7.93 -11.32 -17.66
C ASP A 95 -9.41 -11.55 -17.34
N LEU A 96 -10.05 -12.39 -18.14
CA LEU A 96 -11.43 -12.80 -17.91
C LEU A 96 -11.47 -13.86 -16.80
N ALA A 97 -12.07 -13.51 -15.66
CA ALA A 97 -12.17 -14.44 -14.52
C ALA A 97 -13.17 -15.58 -14.78
N THR A 98 -14.28 -15.27 -15.45
CA THR A 98 -15.32 -16.24 -15.84
C THR A 98 -15.85 -15.87 -17.21
N ASP A 99 -16.01 -16.87 -18.07
CA ASP A 99 -16.59 -16.69 -19.40
C ASP A 99 -18.08 -16.32 -19.35
N VAL A 100 -18.59 -15.82 -20.47
CA VAL A 100 -20.03 -15.67 -20.67
C VAL A 100 -20.72 -17.03 -20.57
N GLY A 101 -21.83 -17.08 -19.84
CA GLY A 101 -22.63 -18.30 -19.75
C GLY A 101 -23.05 -18.79 -21.14
N THR A 102 -23.10 -20.11 -21.31
CA THR A 102 -23.50 -20.75 -22.57
C THR A 102 -24.84 -20.18 -23.06
N GLY A 103 -24.87 -19.63 -24.28
CA GLY A 103 -26.06 -19.07 -24.90
C GLY A 103 -26.25 -17.55 -24.74
N ASN A 104 -25.39 -16.86 -23.98
CA ASN A 104 -25.48 -15.41 -23.75
C ASN A 104 -24.63 -14.57 -24.72
N GLY A 105 -24.30 -15.11 -25.90
CA GLY A 105 -23.39 -14.50 -26.85
C GLY A 105 -21.95 -15.01 -26.70
N SER A 106 -21.00 -14.33 -27.33
CA SER A 106 -19.57 -14.65 -27.33
C SER A 106 -18.74 -13.41 -27.01
N LEU A 107 -17.73 -13.55 -26.18
CA LEU A 107 -16.58 -12.64 -26.12
C LEU A 107 -15.58 -13.10 -27.18
N SER A 108 -15.08 -12.18 -28.02
CA SER A 108 -14.12 -12.45 -29.09
C SER A 108 -12.92 -11.53 -29.01
#